data_AF-A0A382PRJ1-F1
#
_entry.id   AF-A0A382PRJ1-F1
#
_cell.length_a   1.000
_cell.length_b   1.000
_cell.length_c   1.000
_cell.angle_alpha   90.00
_cell.angle_beta   90.00
_cell.angle_gamma   90.00
#
_symmetry.space_group_name_H-M   'P 1'
#
loop_
_entity.id
_entity.type
_entity.pdbx_description
1 polymer ?
#
loop_
_entity_poly.entity_id
_entity_poly.type
_entity_poly.pdbx_seq_one_letter_code
_entity_poly.pdbx_strand_id
1 'polypeptide(L)'
;MKITNVEVFRLELPAGASPTPHRPSWSDSAEVANPLSGYPRFKAHRDLWYPKGLNMVWCRVTLADGTYGLGATYFGWATAGIIRAHLGPNLAGEDLGDVTRLNRMLWSMTNLYGATGLASYAVSALDLALWDAKGKLLGQPVMDLLGGAKRDRLFCYATGNDVDWNQELGFQAFKLACPHGPADDEAGLRRNEALVAETRDLIGPDAPLMLDCWMAFDVDYTVRLAERLAPYRLHWIEECLLPDDLHGHRELRRAMPHQTYATGEHWTTIAPFAWALDHDLADVYQPDILWCGGLTVCMEIVRLAHERGKQVILHN
;
A
#
# COMPACT_ATOMS: atom_id res chain seq x y z
N MET A 1 18.04 -5.35 25.37
CA MET A 1 17.24 -4.23 25.95
C MET A 1 15.80 -4.68 26.03
N LYS A 2 15.18 -4.69 27.22
CA LYS A 2 13.85 -5.29 27.43
C LYS A 2 12.72 -4.33 27.10
N ILE A 3 11.66 -4.87 26.51
CA ILE A 3 10.38 -4.17 26.32
C ILE A 3 9.63 -4.16 27.64
N THR A 4 9.17 -3.00 28.09
CA THR A 4 8.46 -2.83 29.36
C THR A 4 6.96 -2.61 29.17
N ASN A 5 6.56 -1.94 28.09
CA ASN A 5 5.17 -1.59 27.86
C ASN A 5 4.83 -1.47 26.38
N VAL A 6 3.57 -1.76 26.04
CA VAL A 6 2.98 -1.52 24.71
C VAL A 6 1.65 -0.80 24.90
N GLU A 7 1.51 0.38 24.29
CA GLU A 7 0.30 1.21 24.39
C GLU A 7 -0.23 1.55 23.00
N VAL A 8 -1.53 1.82 22.90
CA VAL A 8 -2.16 2.28 21.66
C VAL A 8 -2.93 3.57 21.94
N PHE A 9 -2.79 4.56 21.06
CA PHE A 9 -3.35 5.89 21.24
C PHE A 9 -3.62 6.56 19.89
N ARG A 10 -4.38 7.66 19.90
CA ARG A 10 -4.50 8.56 18.75
C ARG A 10 -3.42 9.63 18.87
N LEU A 11 -2.70 9.86 17.78
CA LEU A 11 -1.74 10.94 17.71
C LEU A 11 -2.46 12.21 17.23
N GLU A 12 -2.48 13.22 18.08
CA GLU A 12 -2.89 14.57 17.68
C GLU A 12 -1.63 15.30 17.19
N LEU A 13 -1.50 15.41 15.87
CA LEU A 13 -0.44 16.23 15.29
C LEU A 13 -0.77 17.71 15.55
N PRO A 14 0.23 18.53 15.92
CA PRO A 14 0.04 19.98 15.95
C PRO A 14 -0.49 20.44 14.59
N ALA A 15 -1.42 21.40 14.58
CA ALA A 15 -1.86 22.02 13.34
C ALA A 15 -0.63 22.57 12.60
N GLY A 16 -0.27 21.94 11.48
CA GLY A 16 0.82 22.42 10.66
C GLY A 16 0.44 23.79 10.10
N ALA A 17 1.32 24.78 10.25
CA ALA A 17 1.21 26.00 9.47
C ALA A 17 1.60 25.65 8.04
N SER A 18 0.63 25.30 7.19
CA SER A 18 0.89 25.27 5.75
C SER A 18 0.78 26.70 5.23
N PRO A 19 1.88 27.32 4.76
CA PRO A 19 1.84 28.69 4.26
C PRO A 19 1.08 28.83 2.92
N THR A 20 0.69 27.71 2.31
CA THR A 20 0.03 27.66 1.00
C THR A 20 -1.40 27.14 1.16
N PRO A 21 -2.41 27.77 0.55
CA PRO A 21 -3.75 27.20 0.49
C PRO A 21 -3.70 25.83 -0.17
N HIS A 22 -4.15 24.78 0.52
CA HIS A 22 -4.33 23.48 -0.08
C HIS A 22 -5.55 23.54 -1.02
N ARG A 23 -5.39 23.10 -2.28
CA ARG A 23 -6.55 22.73 -3.10
C ARG A 23 -7.27 21.57 -2.38
N PRO A 24 -8.62 21.48 -2.43
CA PRO A 24 -9.32 20.28 -1.99
C PRO A 24 -8.72 19.05 -2.67
N SER A 25 -8.60 17.92 -1.95
CA SER A 25 -8.02 16.72 -2.54
C SER A 25 -8.96 16.16 -3.61
N TRP A 26 -8.44 15.71 -4.76
CA TRP A 26 -9.25 14.97 -5.74
C TRP A 26 -10.03 13.82 -5.08
N SER A 27 -9.43 13.15 -4.09
CA SER A 27 -10.02 12.00 -3.39
C SER A 27 -11.30 12.33 -2.63
N ASP A 28 -11.57 13.61 -2.34
CA ASP A 28 -12.74 14.05 -1.58
C ASP A 28 -14.02 14.07 -2.43
N SER A 29 -13.88 14.00 -3.77
CA SER A 29 -15.01 14.11 -4.69
C SER A 29 -14.94 13.19 -5.91
N ALA A 30 -13.80 12.56 -6.17
CA ALA A 30 -13.63 11.73 -7.35
C ALA A 30 -14.42 10.43 -7.27
N GLU A 31 -15.09 10.09 -8.38
CA GLU A 31 -15.56 8.73 -8.62
C GLU A 31 -14.33 7.87 -8.96
N VAL A 32 -14.18 6.75 -8.25
CA VAL A 32 -13.12 5.78 -8.50
C VAL A 32 -13.74 4.39 -8.55
N ALA A 33 -13.41 3.63 -9.59
CA ALA A 33 -13.81 2.25 -9.71
C ALA A 33 -13.35 1.46 -8.47
N ASN A 34 -14.22 0.58 -8.00
CA ASN A 34 -14.00 -0.21 -6.81
C ASN A 34 -14.84 -1.51 -6.86
N PRO A 35 -14.60 -2.48 -5.96
CA PRO A 35 -15.37 -3.73 -5.91
C PRO A 35 -16.89 -3.53 -5.71
N LEU A 36 -17.32 -2.38 -5.22
CA LEU A 36 -18.73 -2.03 -5.04
C LEU A 36 -19.31 -1.19 -6.19
N SER A 37 -18.58 -0.92 -7.27
CA SER A 37 -19.06 -0.14 -8.42
C SER A 37 -20.27 -0.77 -9.12
N GLY A 38 -20.49 -2.09 -8.97
CA GLY A 38 -21.70 -2.77 -9.44
C GLY A 38 -22.97 -2.42 -8.63
N TYR A 39 -22.84 -1.77 -7.49
CA TYR A 39 -23.95 -1.35 -6.63
C TYR A 39 -24.15 0.17 -6.77
N PRO A 40 -25.22 0.64 -7.45
CA PRO A 40 -25.43 2.07 -7.72
C PRO A 40 -25.38 2.96 -6.48
N ARG A 41 -25.76 2.43 -5.32
CA ARG A 41 -25.71 3.14 -4.03
C ARG A 41 -24.29 3.52 -3.58
N PHE A 42 -23.27 2.72 -3.93
CA PHE A 42 -21.91 2.87 -3.42
C PHE A 42 -20.91 3.34 -4.48
N LYS A 43 -21.32 3.33 -5.74
CA LYS A 43 -20.47 3.63 -6.88
C LYS A 43 -19.88 5.04 -6.87
N ALA A 44 -20.70 6.05 -6.60
CA ALA A 44 -20.34 7.44 -6.84
C ALA A 44 -19.14 7.93 -6.00
N HIS A 45 -18.97 7.43 -4.78
CA HIS A 45 -17.87 7.84 -3.90
C HIS A 45 -17.55 6.79 -2.84
N ARG A 46 -16.25 6.60 -2.53
CA ARG A 46 -15.77 5.60 -1.57
C ARG A 46 -16.29 5.85 -0.14
N ASP A 47 -16.47 7.12 0.26
CA ASP A 47 -17.01 7.49 1.59
C ASP A 47 -18.45 7.01 1.84
N LEU A 48 -19.17 6.58 0.80
CA LEU A 48 -20.51 6.01 0.95
C LEU A 48 -20.51 4.66 1.68
N TRP A 49 -19.36 3.99 1.72
CA TRP A 49 -19.22 2.66 2.32
C TRP A 49 -17.94 2.46 3.14
N TYR A 50 -16.95 3.35 3.02
CA TYR A 50 -15.76 3.32 3.87
C TYR A 50 -16.14 3.37 5.35
N PRO A 51 -15.39 2.66 6.21
CA PRO A 51 -15.70 2.57 7.63
C PRO A 51 -15.54 3.93 8.32
N LYS A 52 -16.64 4.47 8.82
CA LYS A 52 -16.66 5.75 9.54
C LYS A 52 -16.15 5.58 10.97
N GLY A 53 -15.17 6.37 11.37
CA GLY A 53 -14.64 6.41 12.74
C GLY A 53 -13.51 5.41 13.04
N LEU A 54 -13.08 4.62 12.05
CA LEU A 54 -11.88 3.78 12.13
C LEU A 54 -10.60 4.53 11.74
N ASN A 55 -10.47 5.77 12.25
CA ASN A 55 -9.31 6.62 12.00
C ASN A 55 -8.02 5.95 12.50
N MET A 56 -6.91 6.25 11.83
CA MET A 56 -5.57 5.76 12.18
C MET A 56 -5.26 5.92 13.67
N VAL A 57 -4.67 4.88 14.25
CA VAL A 57 -4.15 4.89 15.62
C VAL A 57 -2.69 4.45 15.60
N TRP A 58 -1.97 4.76 16.66
CA TRP A 58 -0.54 4.51 16.80
C TRP A 58 -0.30 3.59 17.98
N CYS A 59 0.65 2.67 17.86
CA CYS A 59 1.21 1.96 19.00
C CYS A 59 2.56 2.55 19.42
N ARG A 60 2.82 2.52 20.72
CA ARG A 60 4.10 2.86 21.34
C ARG A 60 4.66 1.62 22.03
N VAL A 61 5.90 1.26 21.70
CA VAL A 61 6.67 0.23 22.40
C VAL A 61 7.74 0.92 23.24
N THR A 62 7.70 0.75 24.56
CA THR A 62 8.63 1.37 25.50
C THR A 62 9.64 0.35 26.01
N LEU A 63 10.91 0.74 26.10
CA LEU A 63 12.02 -0.05 26.58
C LEU A 63 12.36 0.26 28.04
N ALA A 64 13.20 -0.57 28.65
CA ALA A 64 13.58 -0.45 30.06
C ALA A 64 14.38 0.82 30.40
N ASP A 65 15.09 1.41 29.44
CA ASP A 65 15.82 2.68 29.59
C ASP A 65 14.94 3.92 29.33
N GLY A 66 13.65 3.72 29.01
CA GLY A 66 12.71 4.77 28.65
C GLY A 66 12.69 5.14 27.16
N THR A 67 13.59 4.58 26.34
CA THR A 67 13.52 4.70 24.88
C THR A 67 12.19 4.13 24.38
N TYR A 68 11.56 4.76 23.39
CA TYR A 68 10.32 4.25 22.82
C TYR A 68 10.26 4.41 21.31
N GLY A 69 9.60 3.46 20.66
CA GLY A 69 9.30 3.49 19.24
C GLY A 69 7.81 3.60 18.94
N LEU A 70 7.48 4.08 17.75
CA LEU A 70 6.14 4.34 17.26
C LEU A 70 5.86 3.59 15.95
N GLY A 71 4.65 3.07 15.82
CA GLY A 71 4.15 2.49 14.58
C GLY A 71 2.68 2.79 14.39
N ALA A 72 2.28 3.14 13.18
CA ALA A 72 0.89 3.43 12.85
C ALA A 72 0.15 2.16 12.39
N THR A 73 -1.16 2.13 12.60
CA THR A 73 -2.04 1.09 12.04
C THR A 73 -3.29 1.70 11.40
N TYR A 74 -3.76 1.03 10.34
CA TYR A 74 -5.06 1.28 9.72
C TYR A 74 -6.22 0.61 10.49
N PHE A 75 -7.44 1.02 10.16
CA PHE A 75 -8.71 0.59 10.75
C PHE A 75 -8.84 0.83 12.27
N GLY A 76 -8.03 1.74 12.79
CA GLY A 76 -8.21 2.36 14.10
C GLY A 76 -8.39 1.40 15.26
N TRP A 77 -9.43 1.66 16.07
CA TRP A 77 -9.67 0.91 17.31
C TRP A 77 -10.03 -0.57 17.10
N ALA A 78 -10.48 -0.95 15.91
CA ALA A 78 -10.69 -2.36 15.58
C ALA A 78 -9.35 -3.11 15.62
N THR A 79 -8.33 -2.57 14.95
CA THR A 79 -6.97 -3.14 14.97
C THR A 79 -6.30 -2.97 16.34
N ALA A 80 -6.50 -1.83 17.00
CA ALA A 80 -5.98 -1.60 18.36
C ALA A 80 -6.43 -2.65 19.38
N GLY A 81 -7.64 -3.20 19.20
CA GLY A 81 -8.15 -4.26 20.06
C GLY A 81 -7.23 -5.48 20.07
N ILE A 82 -6.71 -5.87 18.90
CA ILE A 82 -5.78 -7.00 18.76
C ILE A 82 -4.45 -6.70 19.47
N ILE A 83 -3.92 -5.49 19.30
CA ILE A 83 -2.69 -5.07 19.96
C ILE A 83 -2.86 -5.07 21.48
N ARG A 84 -3.92 -4.44 21.99
CA ARG A 84 -4.13 -4.27 23.44
C ARG A 84 -4.51 -5.56 24.16
N ALA A 85 -5.36 -6.38 23.54
CA ALA A 85 -5.90 -7.56 24.19
C ALA A 85 -4.99 -8.79 24.06
N HIS A 86 -4.09 -8.80 23.07
CA HIS A 86 -3.32 -10.00 22.75
C HIS A 86 -1.83 -9.74 22.49
N LEU A 87 -1.48 -9.01 21.42
CA LEU A 87 -0.07 -8.97 21.00
C LEU A 87 0.83 -8.16 21.94
N GLY A 88 0.37 -6.99 22.38
CA GLY A 88 1.12 -6.08 23.27
C GLY A 88 1.49 -6.71 24.62
N PRO A 89 0.54 -7.31 25.36
CA PRO A 89 0.84 -7.99 26.62
C PRO A 89 1.91 -9.09 26.50
N ASN A 90 1.93 -9.81 25.38
CA ASN A 90 2.90 -10.89 25.14
C ASN A 90 4.26 -10.38 24.61
N LEU A 91 4.38 -9.10 24.23
CA LEU A 91 5.67 -8.47 23.91
C LEU A 91 6.40 -7.95 25.16
N ALA A 92 5.69 -7.69 26.26
CA ALA A 92 6.30 -7.21 27.49
C ALA A 92 7.26 -8.28 28.05
N GLY A 93 8.48 -7.88 28.41
CA GLY A 93 9.54 -8.77 28.89
C GLY A 93 10.41 -9.40 27.80
N GLU A 94 10.03 -9.29 26.53
CA GLU A 94 10.88 -9.71 25.41
C GLU A 94 12.09 -8.79 25.22
N ASP A 95 13.15 -9.31 24.59
CA ASP A 95 14.34 -8.52 24.25
C ASP A 95 14.26 -7.98 22.80
N LEU A 96 14.54 -6.68 22.62
CA LEU A 96 14.51 -5.99 21.33
C LEU A 96 15.65 -6.38 20.38
N GLY A 97 16.66 -7.13 20.82
CA GLY A 97 17.87 -7.41 20.04
C GLY A 97 17.58 -7.95 18.64
N ASP A 98 16.62 -8.86 18.52
CA ASP A 98 16.20 -9.49 17.27
C ASP A 98 14.73 -9.18 16.95
N VAL A 99 14.51 -8.12 16.18
CA VAL A 99 13.18 -7.69 15.72
C VAL A 99 12.56 -8.73 14.77
N THR A 100 13.36 -9.43 13.97
CA THR A 100 12.87 -10.47 13.05
C THR A 100 12.29 -11.66 13.81
N ARG A 101 12.93 -12.06 14.93
CA ARG A 101 12.37 -13.08 15.83
C ARG A 101 11.05 -12.62 16.46
N LEU A 102 10.96 -11.36 16.89
CA LEU A 102 9.72 -10.80 17.46
C LEU A 102 8.60 -10.76 16.42
N ASN A 103 8.88 -10.33 15.19
CA ASN A 103 7.93 -10.37 14.09
C ASN A 103 7.37 -11.78 13.86
N ARG A 104 8.24 -12.80 13.79
CA ARG A 104 7.82 -14.21 13.66
C ARG A 104 6.99 -14.70 14.84
N MET A 105 7.33 -14.27 16.05
CA MET A 105 6.55 -14.59 17.25
C MET A 105 5.15 -14.00 17.15
N LEU A 106 5.03 -12.72 16.77
CA LEU A 106 3.75 -12.05 16.56
C LEU A 106 2.89 -12.76 15.51
N TRP A 107 3.46 -13.14 14.38
CA TRP A 107 2.76 -13.93 13.37
C TRP A 107 2.30 -15.30 13.87
N SER A 108 3.14 -15.96 14.64
CA SER A 108 2.80 -17.26 15.24
C SER A 108 1.62 -17.13 16.21
N MET A 109 1.54 -16.01 16.93
CA MET A 109 0.40 -15.70 17.79
C MET A 109 -0.87 -15.39 17.01
N THR A 110 -0.83 -14.75 15.84
CA THR A 110 -2.07 -14.41 15.10
C THR A 110 -2.69 -15.61 14.39
N ASN A 111 -1.93 -16.68 14.11
CA ASN A 111 -2.40 -17.85 13.34
C ASN A 111 -3.73 -18.46 13.81
N LEU A 112 -4.10 -18.36 15.11
CA LEU A 112 -5.38 -18.90 15.60
C LEU A 112 -6.63 -18.19 15.05
N TYR A 113 -6.52 -16.93 14.63
CA TYR A 113 -7.63 -16.15 14.06
C TYR A 113 -7.30 -15.58 12.68
N GLY A 114 -6.26 -16.11 12.04
CA GLY A 114 -5.80 -15.72 10.71
C GLY A 114 -4.62 -14.76 10.72
N ALA A 115 -3.93 -14.69 9.57
CA ALA A 115 -2.74 -13.88 9.37
C ALA A 115 -2.97 -12.75 8.33
N THR A 116 -4.22 -12.38 8.07
CA THR A 116 -4.58 -11.38 7.05
C THR A 116 -5.40 -10.24 7.65
N GLY A 117 -5.57 -9.17 6.88
CA GLY A 117 -6.39 -8.01 7.28
C GLY A 117 -5.95 -7.41 8.63
N LEU A 118 -6.90 -7.21 9.55
CA LEU A 118 -6.67 -6.51 10.83
C LEU A 118 -5.54 -7.13 11.66
N ALA A 119 -5.36 -8.46 11.62
CA ALA A 119 -4.27 -9.13 12.31
C ALA A 119 -2.90 -8.70 11.75
N SER A 120 -2.77 -8.68 10.42
CA SER A 120 -1.57 -8.23 9.71
C SER A 120 -1.25 -6.77 10.00
N TYR A 121 -2.28 -5.92 10.10
CA TYR A 121 -2.11 -4.49 10.40
C TYR A 121 -1.61 -4.27 11.83
N ALA A 122 -2.11 -5.07 12.77
CA ALA A 122 -1.62 -5.06 14.15
C ALA A 122 -0.15 -5.50 14.25
N VAL A 123 0.24 -6.55 13.53
CA VAL A 123 1.64 -7.01 13.45
C VAL A 123 2.53 -5.94 12.82
N SER A 124 2.08 -5.33 11.72
CA SER A 124 2.82 -4.27 11.00
C SER A 124 3.12 -3.08 11.90
N ALA A 125 2.12 -2.60 12.66
CA ALA A 125 2.32 -1.48 13.57
C ALA A 125 3.34 -1.78 14.66
N LEU A 126 3.26 -2.98 15.27
CA LEU A 126 4.22 -3.39 16.29
C LEU A 126 5.62 -3.58 15.71
N ASP A 127 5.75 -4.18 14.53
CA ASP A 127 7.03 -4.33 13.83
C ASP A 127 7.70 -2.97 13.57
N LEU A 128 6.92 -1.98 13.10
CA LEU A 128 7.41 -0.63 12.86
C LEU A 128 7.81 0.08 14.16
N ALA A 129 7.02 -0.07 15.22
CA ALA A 129 7.38 0.47 16.53
C ALA A 129 8.65 -0.17 17.09
N LEU A 130 8.89 -1.46 16.85
CA LEU A 130 10.11 -2.16 17.25
C LEU A 130 11.32 -1.65 16.46
N TRP A 131 11.19 -1.44 15.14
CA TRP A 131 12.26 -0.87 14.32
C TRP A 131 12.58 0.58 14.70
N ASP A 132 11.58 1.41 14.94
CA ASP A 132 11.77 2.79 15.41
C ASP A 132 12.45 2.82 16.80
N ALA A 133 12.00 1.96 17.73
CA ALA A 133 12.64 1.83 19.05
C ALA A 133 14.10 1.41 18.92
N LYS A 134 14.41 0.48 18.01
CA LYS A 134 15.77 -0.02 17.76
C LYS A 134 16.67 1.06 17.16
N GLY A 135 16.16 1.84 16.19
CA GLY A 135 16.88 2.99 15.63
C GLY A 135 17.22 4.02 16.70
N LYS A 136 16.23 4.39 17.52
CA LYS A 136 16.42 5.35 18.63
C LYS A 136 17.39 4.84 19.69
N LEU A 137 17.30 3.57 20.08
CA LEU A 137 18.21 2.94 21.03
C LEU A 137 19.67 2.98 20.54
N LEU A 138 19.88 2.84 19.23
CA LEU A 138 21.20 2.86 18.59
C LEU A 138 21.65 4.27 18.17
N GLY A 139 20.79 5.28 18.28
CA GLY A 139 21.06 6.63 17.79
C GLY A 139 21.23 6.70 16.27
N GLN A 140 20.55 5.82 15.52
CA GLN A 140 20.70 5.68 14.06
C GLN A 140 19.34 5.73 13.34
N PRO A 141 19.27 6.35 12.14
CA PRO A 141 18.14 6.17 11.25
C PRO A 141 17.91 4.69 10.93
N VAL A 142 16.66 4.26 10.79
CA VAL A 142 16.33 2.86 10.44
C VAL A 142 17.01 2.44 9.13
N MET A 143 17.12 3.34 8.14
CA MET A 143 17.81 3.08 6.88
C MET A 143 19.27 2.61 7.06
N ASP A 144 20.00 3.14 8.04
CA ASP A 144 21.38 2.75 8.31
C ASP A 144 21.46 1.33 8.88
N LEU A 145 20.44 0.91 9.65
CA LEU A 145 20.29 -0.47 10.12
C LEU A 145 20.05 -1.46 8.96
N LEU A 146 19.57 -0.97 7.81
CA LEU A 146 19.30 -1.76 6.60
C LEU A 146 20.47 -1.74 5.60
N GLY A 147 21.65 -1.26 6.01
CA GLY A 147 22.83 -1.16 5.14
C GLY A 147 22.97 0.18 4.42
N GLY A 148 22.25 1.21 4.88
CA GLY A 148 22.42 2.60 4.49
C GLY A 148 21.82 2.98 3.15
N ALA A 149 21.79 4.28 2.88
CA ALA A 149 21.30 4.84 1.63
C ALA A 149 22.06 4.28 0.42
N LYS A 150 21.31 3.83 -0.60
CA LYS A 150 21.88 3.39 -1.89
C LYS A 150 21.82 4.46 -2.97
N ARG A 151 21.24 5.62 -2.64
CA ARG A 151 21.08 6.79 -3.52
C ARG A 151 20.84 8.02 -2.67
N ASP A 152 21.27 9.18 -3.17
CA ASP A 152 21.14 10.46 -2.45
C ASP A 152 19.74 11.06 -2.55
N ARG A 153 18.97 10.67 -3.58
CA ARG A 153 17.61 11.17 -3.84
C ARG A 153 16.69 10.02 -4.25
N LEU A 154 15.45 10.07 -3.77
CA LEU A 154 14.37 9.19 -4.21
C LEU A 154 13.54 9.91 -5.27
N PHE A 155 13.29 9.24 -6.38
CA PHE A 155 12.31 9.68 -7.35
C PHE A 155 10.92 9.27 -6.84
N CYS A 156 9.98 10.20 -6.84
CA CYS A 156 8.59 9.98 -6.45
C CYS A 156 7.68 10.31 -7.63
N TYR A 157 6.63 9.51 -7.80
CA TYR A 157 5.52 9.82 -8.68
C TYR A 157 4.31 10.28 -7.84
N ALA A 158 3.39 11.03 -8.44
CA ALA A 158 2.18 11.47 -7.78
C ALA A 158 0.99 10.57 -8.15
N THR A 159 0.21 10.16 -7.17
CA THR A 159 -1.06 9.45 -7.39
C THR A 159 -2.22 10.41 -7.22
N GLY A 160 -3.06 10.52 -8.25
CA GLY A 160 -4.24 11.36 -8.24
C GLY A 160 -4.54 12.01 -9.58
N ASN A 161 -5.77 12.48 -9.72
CA ASN A 161 -6.27 13.04 -10.98
C ASN A 161 -6.03 14.56 -11.11
N ASP A 162 -5.52 15.22 -10.06
CA ASP A 162 -5.07 16.64 -10.09
C ASP A 162 -3.67 16.77 -10.75
N VAL A 163 -3.54 16.30 -11.99
CA VAL A 163 -2.23 16.17 -12.67
C VAL A 163 -1.54 17.53 -12.86
N ASP A 164 -2.31 18.58 -13.17
CA ASP A 164 -1.82 19.95 -13.32
C ASP A 164 -1.15 20.44 -12.02
N TRP A 165 -1.81 20.20 -10.88
CA TRP A 165 -1.30 20.59 -9.58
C TRP A 165 -0.07 19.77 -9.19
N ASN A 166 -0.06 18.47 -9.51
CA ASN A 166 1.11 17.62 -9.31
C ASN A 166 2.32 18.10 -10.13
N GLN A 167 2.11 18.61 -11.36
CA GLN A 167 3.17 19.25 -12.14
C GLN A 167 3.67 20.54 -11.49
N GLU A 168 2.78 21.39 -10.95
CA GLU A 168 3.16 22.60 -10.20
C GLU A 168 4.03 22.26 -8.96
N LEU A 169 3.79 21.12 -8.33
CA LEU A 169 4.58 20.60 -7.21
C LEU A 169 5.92 19.96 -7.64
N GLY A 170 6.16 19.83 -8.95
CA GLY A 170 7.42 19.33 -9.52
C GLY A 170 7.47 17.81 -9.75
N PHE A 171 6.35 17.10 -9.66
CA PHE A 171 6.30 15.69 -10.03
C PHE A 171 6.45 15.53 -11.56
N GLN A 172 7.08 14.42 -11.95
CA GLN A 172 7.39 14.12 -13.36
C GLN A 172 6.78 12.80 -13.84
N ALA A 173 6.10 12.08 -12.95
CA ALA A 173 5.42 10.82 -13.20
C ALA A 173 4.11 10.80 -12.42
N PHE A 174 3.08 10.20 -13.02
CA PHE A 174 1.69 10.34 -12.55
C PHE A 174 0.97 8.99 -12.59
N LYS A 175 0.23 8.67 -11.53
CA LYS A 175 -0.68 7.53 -11.48
C LYS A 175 -2.12 8.04 -11.34
N LEU A 176 -2.94 7.81 -12.35
CA LEU A 176 -4.35 8.18 -12.35
C LEU A 176 -5.16 7.13 -11.60
N ALA A 177 -6.22 7.57 -10.93
CA ALA A 177 -7.24 6.69 -10.38
C ALA A 177 -8.35 6.48 -11.41
N CYS A 178 -8.60 5.23 -11.78
CA CYS A 178 -9.54 4.87 -12.82
C CYS A 178 -10.99 5.05 -12.34
N PRO A 179 -11.81 5.89 -12.99
CA PRO A 179 -13.17 6.20 -12.49
C PRO A 179 -14.21 5.12 -12.79
N HIS A 180 -14.08 4.39 -13.90
CA HIS A 180 -15.12 3.47 -14.38
C HIS A 180 -14.63 2.03 -14.50
N GLY A 181 -15.52 1.07 -14.29
CA GLY A 181 -15.19 -0.36 -14.35
C GLY A 181 -16.21 -1.20 -15.14
N PRO A 182 -16.21 -2.53 -14.97
CA PRO A 182 -17.08 -3.44 -15.72
C PRO A 182 -18.56 -3.08 -15.70
N ALA A 183 -19.05 -2.52 -14.59
CA ALA A 183 -20.44 -2.08 -14.45
C ALA A 183 -20.82 -0.90 -15.37
N ASP A 184 -19.85 -0.20 -15.96
CA ASP A 184 -20.03 0.87 -16.95
C ASP A 184 -19.89 0.38 -18.40
N ASP A 185 -19.46 -0.87 -18.59
CA ASP A 185 -19.26 -1.51 -19.89
C ASP A 185 -18.42 -0.62 -20.85
N GLU A 186 -18.76 -0.65 -22.14
CA GLU A 186 -18.12 0.06 -23.23
C GLU A 186 -18.15 1.60 -23.06
N ALA A 187 -19.13 2.14 -22.34
CA ALA A 187 -19.14 3.57 -21.98
C ALA A 187 -18.05 3.90 -20.94
N GLY A 188 -17.82 3.00 -19.98
CA GLY A 188 -16.72 3.11 -19.02
C GLY A 188 -15.36 3.09 -19.71
N LEU A 189 -15.14 2.14 -20.61
CA LEU A 189 -13.88 2.03 -21.35
C LEU A 189 -13.55 3.31 -22.14
N ARG A 190 -14.54 3.90 -22.84
CA ARG A 190 -14.34 5.18 -23.56
C ARG A 190 -14.01 6.36 -22.65
N ARG A 191 -14.65 6.44 -21.48
CA ARG A 191 -14.40 7.53 -20.53
C ARG A 191 -13.04 7.41 -19.86
N ASN A 192 -12.63 6.18 -19.52
CA ASN A 192 -11.28 5.92 -19.01
C ASN A 192 -10.21 6.23 -20.06
N GLU A 193 -10.44 5.87 -21.33
CA GLU A 193 -9.56 6.25 -22.43
C GLU A 193 -9.45 7.78 -22.57
N ALA A 194 -10.57 8.50 -22.54
CA ALA A 194 -10.55 9.96 -22.63
C ALA A 194 -9.73 10.61 -21.50
N LEU A 195 -9.87 10.13 -20.26
CA LEU A 195 -9.07 10.60 -19.12
C LEU A 195 -7.56 10.39 -19.34
N VAL A 196 -7.17 9.19 -19.81
CA VAL A 196 -5.76 8.87 -20.10
C VAL A 196 -5.23 9.70 -21.27
N ALA A 197 -6.05 9.90 -22.31
CA ALA A 197 -5.70 10.69 -23.48
C ALA A 197 -5.45 12.15 -23.11
N GLU A 198 -6.38 12.78 -22.38
CA GLU A 198 -6.26 14.16 -21.90
C GLU A 198 -5.03 14.32 -21.01
N THR A 199 -4.80 13.38 -20.09
CA THR A 199 -3.62 13.41 -19.24
C THR A 199 -2.33 13.29 -20.05
N ARG A 200 -2.30 12.41 -21.07
CA ARG A 200 -1.14 12.23 -21.94
C ARG A 200 -0.83 13.50 -22.75
N ASP A 201 -1.86 14.18 -23.24
CA ASP A 201 -1.71 15.47 -23.93
C ASP A 201 -1.12 16.55 -22.99
N LEU A 202 -1.52 16.54 -21.71
CA LEU A 202 -1.03 17.48 -20.70
C LEU A 202 0.44 17.24 -20.31
N ILE A 203 0.83 16.00 -20.04
CA ILE A 203 2.16 15.67 -19.50
C ILE A 203 3.20 15.39 -20.59
N GLY A 204 2.76 15.28 -21.84
CA GLY A 204 3.59 14.95 -22.98
C GLY A 204 3.89 13.45 -23.13
N PRO A 205 4.59 13.06 -24.21
CA PRO A 205 4.74 11.66 -24.60
C PRO A 205 5.63 10.84 -23.66
N ASP A 206 6.58 11.47 -22.96
CA ASP A 206 7.69 10.77 -22.29
C ASP A 206 7.53 10.64 -20.77
N ALA A 207 6.66 11.43 -20.16
CA ALA A 207 6.40 11.33 -18.72
C ALA A 207 5.76 9.96 -18.39
N PRO A 208 6.25 9.22 -17.37
CA PRO A 208 5.61 7.98 -16.94
C PRO A 208 4.16 8.24 -16.49
N LEU A 209 3.24 7.47 -17.05
CA LEU A 209 1.81 7.52 -16.74
C LEU A 209 1.34 6.13 -16.36
N MET A 210 0.65 6.02 -15.22
CA MET A 210 0.14 4.78 -14.68
C MET A 210 -1.37 4.90 -14.48
N LEU A 211 -2.06 3.76 -14.40
CA LEU A 211 -3.50 3.72 -14.15
C LEU A 211 -3.81 2.71 -13.04
N ASP A 212 -4.44 3.19 -11.96
CA ASP A 212 -4.85 2.42 -10.79
C ASP A 212 -6.32 2.03 -10.88
N CYS A 213 -6.61 0.73 -10.73
CA CYS A 213 -7.95 0.16 -10.90
C CYS A 213 -8.58 -0.32 -9.59
N TRP A 214 -7.86 -0.28 -8.45
CA TRP A 214 -8.33 -0.59 -7.10
C TRP A 214 -9.28 -1.79 -6.99
N MET A 215 -8.81 -2.96 -7.42
CA MET A 215 -9.48 -4.27 -7.35
C MET A 215 -10.86 -4.32 -8.03
N ALA A 216 -11.17 -3.40 -8.94
CA ALA A 216 -12.53 -3.20 -9.41
C ALA A 216 -12.93 -4.05 -10.63
N PHE A 217 -11.96 -4.68 -11.30
CA PHE A 217 -12.13 -5.24 -12.65
C PHE A 217 -12.07 -6.76 -12.66
N ASP A 218 -12.42 -7.33 -13.81
CA ASP A 218 -12.17 -8.71 -14.19
C ASP A 218 -11.12 -8.77 -15.32
N VAL A 219 -10.73 -9.99 -15.70
CA VAL A 219 -9.69 -10.22 -16.73
C VAL A 219 -10.13 -9.66 -18.09
N ASP A 220 -11.37 -9.89 -18.52
CA ASP A 220 -11.86 -9.47 -19.85
C ASP A 220 -11.84 -7.95 -20.00
N TYR A 221 -12.44 -7.25 -19.03
CA TYR A 221 -12.50 -5.80 -19.03
C TYR A 221 -11.10 -5.18 -19.02
N THR A 222 -10.20 -5.74 -18.21
CA THR A 222 -8.83 -5.24 -18.10
C THR A 222 -8.06 -5.41 -19.41
N VAL A 223 -8.18 -6.57 -20.08
CA VAL A 223 -7.53 -6.81 -21.38
C VAL A 223 -8.05 -5.82 -22.43
N ARG A 224 -9.38 -5.65 -22.53
CA ARG A 224 -9.99 -4.69 -23.46
C ARG A 224 -9.53 -3.26 -23.20
N LEU A 225 -9.40 -2.88 -21.93
CA LEU A 225 -8.90 -1.56 -21.55
C LEU A 225 -7.42 -1.41 -21.93
N ALA A 226 -6.57 -2.38 -21.62
CA ALA A 226 -5.14 -2.31 -21.94
C ALA A 226 -4.88 -2.23 -23.45
N GLU A 227 -5.60 -3.01 -24.26
CA GLU A 227 -5.53 -2.93 -25.73
C GLU A 227 -5.89 -1.54 -26.24
N ARG A 228 -6.97 -0.96 -25.71
CA ARG A 228 -7.42 0.39 -26.05
C ARG A 228 -6.40 1.46 -25.63
N LEU A 229 -5.76 1.27 -24.48
CA LEU A 229 -4.80 2.21 -23.92
C LEU A 229 -3.38 2.06 -24.47
N ALA A 230 -3.12 1.05 -25.31
CA ALA A 230 -1.80 0.79 -25.88
C ALA A 230 -1.13 2.02 -26.55
N PRO A 231 -1.84 2.90 -27.29
CA PRO A 231 -1.24 4.11 -27.88
C PRO A 231 -0.67 5.10 -26.86
N TYR A 232 -1.16 5.10 -25.61
CA TYR A 232 -0.76 6.06 -24.57
C TYR A 232 0.45 5.59 -23.76
N ARG A 233 0.94 4.35 -24.02
CA ARG A 233 2.18 3.78 -23.47
C ARG A 233 2.24 3.89 -21.95
N LEU A 234 1.24 3.34 -21.27
CA LEU A 234 1.21 3.33 -19.81
C LEU A 234 2.42 2.59 -19.25
N HIS A 235 3.05 3.18 -18.24
CA HIS A 235 4.18 2.60 -17.55
C HIS A 235 3.77 1.36 -16.75
N TRP A 236 2.59 1.35 -16.14
CA TRP A 236 1.90 0.15 -15.68
C TRP A 236 0.39 0.36 -15.55
N ILE A 237 -0.35 -0.74 -15.48
CA ILE A 237 -1.73 -0.78 -14.97
C ILE A 237 -1.70 -1.51 -13.62
N GLU A 238 -2.39 -0.97 -12.64
CA GLU A 238 -2.28 -1.37 -11.24
C GLU A 238 -3.58 -1.91 -10.66
N GLU A 239 -3.43 -2.99 -9.90
CA GLU A 239 -4.45 -3.59 -9.05
C GLU A 239 -5.81 -3.74 -9.72
N CYS A 240 -5.83 -4.40 -10.89
CA CYS A 240 -7.07 -4.56 -11.65
C CYS A 240 -8.06 -5.51 -10.95
N LEU A 241 -7.56 -6.59 -10.36
CA LEU A 241 -8.37 -7.68 -9.86
C LEU A 241 -8.40 -7.71 -8.33
N LEU A 242 -9.38 -8.43 -7.79
CA LEU A 242 -9.42 -8.75 -6.36
C LEU A 242 -8.11 -9.44 -5.90
N PRO A 243 -7.62 -9.16 -4.68
CA PRO A 243 -6.35 -9.69 -4.20
C PRO A 243 -6.36 -11.21 -4.08
N ASP A 244 -7.51 -11.80 -3.75
CA ASP A 244 -7.64 -13.25 -3.57
C ASP A 244 -7.73 -14.02 -4.91
N ASP A 245 -7.96 -13.33 -6.04
CA ASP A 245 -8.05 -13.97 -7.36
C ASP A 245 -6.67 -14.20 -8.00
N LEU A 246 -5.80 -14.94 -7.29
CA LEU A 246 -4.44 -15.23 -7.75
C LEU A 246 -4.42 -15.95 -9.12
N HIS A 247 -5.47 -16.70 -9.44
CA HIS A 247 -5.63 -17.30 -10.76
C HIS A 247 -5.89 -16.25 -11.83
N GLY A 248 -6.84 -15.34 -11.60
CA GLY A 248 -7.13 -14.22 -12.48
C GLY A 248 -5.90 -13.34 -12.72
N HIS A 249 -5.12 -13.02 -11.68
CA HIS A 249 -3.86 -12.27 -11.84
C HIS A 249 -2.89 -12.97 -12.81
N ARG A 250 -2.80 -14.30 -12.73
CA ARG A 250 -1.95 -15.10 -13.63
C ARG A 250 -2.45 -15.08 -15.07
N GLU A 251 -3.76 -15.28 -15.26
CA GLU A 251 -4.35 -15.27 -16.60
C GLU A 251 -4.27 -13.88 -17.22
N LEU A 252 -4.49 -12.82 -16.43
CA LEU A 252 -4.34 -11.44 -16.84
C LEU A 252 -2.90 -11.14 -17.30
N ARG A 253 -1.89 -11.54 -16.51
CA ARG A 253 -0.49 -11.33 -16.88
C ARG A 253 -0.15 -12.00 -18.21
N ARG A 254 -0.71 -13.19 -18.47
CA ARG A 254 -0.54 -13.92 -19.74
C ARG A 254 -1.26 -13.26 -20.91
N ALA A 255 -2.43 -12.67 -20.67
CA ALA A 255 -3.23 -12.02 -21.69
C ALA A 255 -2.66 -10.65 -22.11
N MET A 256 -1.90 -9.98 -21.25
CA MET A 256 -1.30 -8.68 -21.53
C MET A 256 0.24 -8.72 -21.45
N PRO A 257 0.94 -9.54 -22.27
CA PRO A 257 2.38 -9.74 -22.15
C PRO A 257 3.19 -8.44 -22.36
N HIS A 258 2.63 -7.48 -23.10
CA HIS A 258 3.27 -6.23 -23.48
C HIS A 258 3.07 -5.08 -22.49
N GLN A 259 2.09 -5.19 -21.58
CA GLN A 259 1.77 -4.15 -20.61
C GLN A 259 2.31 -4.56 -19.24
N THR A 260 3.12 -3.70 -18.63
CA THR A 260 3.57 -3.89 -17.25
C THR A 260 2.36 -3.90 -16.32
N TYR A 261 2.31 -4.92 -15.46
CA TYR A 261 1.25 -5.08 -14.47
C TYR A 261 1.81 -4.95 -13.04
N ALA A 262 1.10 -4.16 -12.23
CA ALA A 262 1.47 -3.88 -10.85
C ALA A 262 0.34 -4.29 -9.89
N THR A 263 0.65 -4.86 -8.73
CA THR A 263 -0.34 -5.18 -7.69
C THR A 263 0.33 -5.51 -6.36
N GLY A 264 -0.47 -5.69 -5.30
CA GLY A 264 -0.04 -6.30 -4.05
C GLY A 264 -0.26 -5.43 -2.82
N GLU A 265 -0.82 -4.23 -2.92
CA GLU A 265 -1.10 -3.40 -1.74
C GLU A 265 -2.00 -4.14 -0.74
N HIS A 266 -3.05 -4.81 -1.22
CA HIS A 266 -3.97 -5.59 -0.39
C HIS A 266 -3.51 -7.02 -0.08
N TRP A 267 -2.29 -7.42 -0.43
CA TRP A 267 -1.72 -8.68 0.02
C TRP A 267 -1.04 -8.54 1.38
N THR A 268 -1.29 -9.51 2.25
CA THR A 268 -0.78 -9.53 3.63
C THR A 268 0.02 -10.79 3.90
N THR A 269 1.01 -10.72 4.80
CA THR A 269 2.06 -11.73 5.02
C THR A 269 3.04 -11.86 3.84
N ILE A 270 4.07 -12.69 4.02
CA ILE A 270 4.99 -13.07 2.94
C ILE A 270 4.39 -14.07 1.94
N ALA A 271 3.40 -14.87 2.37
CA ALA A 271 2.93 -16.04 1.61
C ALA A 271 2.34 -15.70 0.22
N PRO A 272 1.38 -14.76 0.09
CA PRO A 272 0.83 -14.42 -1.22
C PRO A 272 1.89 -13.81 -2.14
N PHE A 273 2.82 -13.00 -1.62
CA PHE A 273 3.93 -12.45 -2.42
C PHE A 273 4.87 -13.55 -2.92
N ALA A 274 5.29 -14.48 -2.05
CA ALA A 274 6.15 -15.59 -2.43
C ALA A 274 5.50 -16.45 -3.53
N TRP A 275 4.22 -16.80 -3.35
CA TRP A 275 3.47 -17.54 -4.36
C TRP A 275 3.34 -16.74 -5.66
N ALA A 276 3.01 -15.46 -5.56
CA ALA A 276 2.81 -14.61 -6.74
C ALA A 276 4.11 -14.39 -7.53
N LEU A 277 5.24 -14.34 -6.83
CA LEU A 277 6.57 -14.25 -7.41
C LEU A 277 6.98 -15.56 -8.11
N ASP A 278 6.69 -16.71 -7.51
CA ASP A 278 6.97 -18.03 -8.11
C ASP A 278 6.13 -18.33 -9.36
N HIS A 279 5.01 -17.63 -9.53
CA HIS A 279 4.08 -17.81 -10.65
C HIS A 279 4.03 -16.60 -11.60
N ASP A 280 4.96 -15.66 -11.46
CA ASP A 280 5.07 -14.47 -12.32
C ASP A 280 3.76 -13.67 -12.44
N LEU A 281 3.04 -13.43 -11.34
CA LEU A 281 1.73 -12.76 -11.42
C LEU A 281 1.81 -11.28 -11.79
N ALA A 282 2.92 -10.61 -11.49
CA ALA A 282 3.11 -9.19 -11.75
C ALA A 282 4.56 -8.89 -12.14
N ASP A 283 4.78 -7.66 -12.61
CA ASP A 283 6.10 -7.11 -12.92
C ASP A 283 6.59 -6.21 -11.77
N VAL A 284 5.66 -5.47 -11.15
CA VAL A 284 5.91 -4.59 -9.99
C VAL A 284 5.03 -5.03 -8.82
N TYR A 285 5.65 -5.31 -7.68
CA TYR A 285 4.94 -5.72 -6.46
C TYR A 285 4.90 -4.55 -5.47
N GLN A 286 3.74 -4.30 -4.89
CA GLN A 286 3.47 -3.06 -4.17
C GLN A 286 2.94 -3.28 -2.75
N PRO A 287 3.67 -3.99 -1.87
CA PRO A 287 3.24 -4.16 -0.49
C PRO A 287 3.08 -2.80 0.20
N ASP A 288 2.03 -2.66 1.00
CA ASP A 288 1.93 -1.57 1.96
C ASP A 288 2.62 -1.97 3.28
N ILE A 289 3.54 -1.15 3.75
CA ILE A 289 4.36 -1.43 4.95
C ILE A 289 3.54 -1.46 6.25
N LEU A 290 2.44 -0.71 6.30
CA LEU A 290 1.49 -0.68 7.42
C LEU A 290 0.53 -1.86 7.36
N TRP A 291 0.47 -2.57 6.24
CA TRP A 291 -0.51 -3.62 6.02
C TRP A 291 0.10 -5.02 5.97
N CYS A 292 1.23 -5.22 5.28
CA CYS A 292 1.68 -6.55 4.89
C CYS A 292 2.40 -7.35 5.98
N GLY A 293 2.77 -6.70 7.09
CA GLY A 293 3.51 -7.30 8.20
C GLY A 293 4.68 -6.46 8.71
N GLY A 294 4.77 -5.19 8.28
CA GLY A 294 5.83 -4.27 8.70
C GLY A 294 7.08 -4.32 7.82
N LEU A 295 8.07 -3.54 8.24
CA LEU A 295 9.37 -3.45 7.57
C LEU A 295 10.06 -4.82 7.46
N THR A 296 9.93 -5.66 8.48
CA THR A 296 10.52 -7.02 8.47
C THR A 296 10.01 -7.85 7.29
N VAL A 297 8.71 -7.82 7.02
CA VAL A 297 8.11 -8.55 5.89
C VAL A 297 8.44 -7.87 4.57
N CYS A 298 8.42 -6.54 4.49
CA CYS A 298 8.84 -5.82 3.27
C CYS A 298 10.26 -6.19 2.84
N MET A 299 11.21 -6.32 3.78
CA MET A 299 12.58 -6.74 3.45
C MET A 299 12.62 -8.15 2.86
N GLU A 300 11.79 -9.07 3.36
CA GLU A 300 11.71 -10.42 2.82
C GLU A 300 11.09 -10.44 1.42
N ILE A 301 10.02 -9.66 1.20
CA ILE A 301 9.41 -9.48 -0.13
C ILE A 301 10.43 -8.92 -1.12
N VAL A 302 11.15 -7.85 -0.75
CA VAL A 302 12.19 -7.24 -1.59
C VAL A 302 13.28 -8.24 -1.94
N ARG A 303 13.73 -9.06 -0.98
CA ARG A 303 14.73 -10.11 -1.23
C ARG A 303 14.20 -11.12 -2.27
N LEU A 304 13.00 -11.66 -2.06
CA LEU A 304 12.42 -12.67 -2.96
C LEU A 304 12.17 -12.11 -4.37
N ALA A 305 11.71 -10.87 -4.47
CA ALA A 305 11.49 -10.19 -5.73
C ALA A 305 12.80 -9.96 -6.48
N HIS A 306 13.85 -9.49 -5.79
CA HIS A 306 15.16 -9.28 -6.38
C HIS A 306 15.77 -10.58 -6.92
N GLU A 307 15.64 -11.70 -6.20
CA GLU A 307 16.07 -13.03 -6.65
C GLU A 307 15.38 -13.50 -7.94
N ARG A 308 14.20 -12.97 -8.24
CA ARG A 308 13.40 -13.28 -9.43
C ARG A 308 13.40 -12.16 -10.48
N GLY A 309 14.24 -11.14 -10.29
CA GLY A 309 14.34 -10.01 -11.22
C GLY A 309 13.09 -9.13 -11.28
N LYS A 310 12.27 -9.13 -10.23
CA LYS A 310 11.03 -8.33 -10.12
C LYS A 310 11.28 -7.04 -9.35
N GLN A 311 10.45 -6.03 -9.64
CA GLN A 311 10.52 -4.74 -8.95
C GLN A 311 9.59 -4.71 -7.74
N VAL A 312 10.00 -3.94 -6.73
CA VAL A 312 9.17 -3.65 -5.55
C VAL A 312 9.10 -2.13 -5.38
N ILE A 313 7.89 -1.60 -5.37
CA ILE A 313 7.58 -0.19 -5.13
C ILE A 313 6.44 -0.16 -4.12
N LEU A 314 6.75 0.12 -2.85
CA LEU A 314 5.76 0.08 -1.78
C LEU A 314 4.58 1.01 -2.08
N HIS A 315 3.38 0.56 -1.71
CA HIS A 315 2.20 1.43 -1.61
C HIS A 315 2.43 2.48 -0.50
N ASN A 316 1.84 3.66 -0.68
CA ASN A 316 2.04 4.83 0.19
C ASN A 316 0.74 5.25 0.89
#